data_AF-A0A149Q247-F1
#
_entry.id   AF-A0A149Q247-F1
#
_cell.length_a   1.000
_cell.length_b   1.000
_cell.length_c   1.000
_cell.angle_alpha   90.00
_cell.angle_beta   90.00
_cell.angle_gamma   90.00
#
_symmetry.space_group_name_H-M   'P 1'
#
loop_
_entity.id
_entity.type
_entity.pdbx_description
1 polymer ?
#
loop_
_entity_poly.entity_id
_entity_poly.type
_entity_poly.pdbx_seq_one_letter_code
_entity_poly.pdbx_strand_id
1 'polypeptide(L)'
;MTVAAHESIDSRINSLHSKLQITQAQEALWQKVAQVMRDNENTMHALRETRMSQMNNMSAMDDLKSYGQAADAHAEGIRKLTPVFQTLYDSMSDKQKKNTDLIFRTEHHDSAKKG
;
A
#
# COMPACT_ATOMS: atom_id res chain seq x y z
N MET A 1 -25.90 -0.05 3.23
CA MET A 1 -24.48 0.36 3.27
C MET A 1 -23.82 -0.18 2.01
N THR A 2 -23.50 0.67 1.05
CA THR A 2 -22.71 0.26 -0.12
C THR A 2 -21.28 0.05 0.33
N VAL A 3 -20.93 -1.19 0.64
CA VAL A 3 -19.54 -1.62 0.73
C VAL A 3 -18.97 -1.35 -0.65
N ALA A 4 -18.15 -0.31 -0.80
CA ALA A 4 -17.34 -0.15 -1.99
C ALA A 4 -16.65 -1.49 -2.20
N ALA A 5 -16.85 -2.12 -3.36
CA ALA A 5 -16.21 -3.39 -3.68
C ALA A 5 -14.73 -3.27 -3.32
N HIS A 6 -14.27 -4.05 -2.34
CA HIS A 6 -12.88 -4.05 -1.94
C HIS A 6 -12.07 -4.45 -3.18
N GLU A 7 -11.41 -3.47 -3.79
CA GLU A 7 -10.46 -3.73 -4.85
C GLU A 7 -9.36 -4.62 -4.25
N SER A 8 -9.14 -5.80 -4.84
CA SER A 8 -8.10 -6.69 -4.36
C SER A 8 -6.73 -6.03 -4.50
N ILE A 9 -5.79 -6.41 -3.63
CA ILE A 9 -4.41 -5.93 -3.72
C ILE A 9 -3.80 -6.21 -5.10
N ASP A 10 -4.15 -7.33 -5.74
CA ASP A 10 -3.69 -7.65 -7.09
C ASP A 10 -4.29 -6.73 -8.16
N SER A 11 -5.56 -6.34 -8.04
CA SER A 11 -6.17 -5.34 -8.93
C SER A 11 -5.45 -3.99 -8.80
N ARG A 12 -5.19 -3.56 -7.56
CA ARG A 12 -4.46 -2.32 -7.29
C ARG A 12 -3.03 -2.37 -7.84
N ILE A 13 -2.34 -3.49 -7.67
CA ILE A 13 -1.00 -3.73 -8.24
C ILE A 13 -1.06 -3.62 -9.77
N ASN A 14 -1.99 -4.31 -10.42
CA ASN A 14 -2.11 -4.30 -11.89
C ASN A 14 -2.46 -2.90 -12.44
N SER A 15 -3.34 -2.19 -11.74
CA SER A 15 -3.70 -0.80 -12.05
C SER A 15 -2.48 0.12 -11.94
N LEU A 16 -1.70 0.00 -10.87
CA LEU A 16 -0.49 0.81 -10.67
C LEU A 16 0.60 0.46 -11.70
N HIS A 17 0.84 -0.83 -11.97
CA HIS A 17 1.77 -1.27 -13.04
C HIS A 17 1.46 -0.58 -14.37
N SER A 18 0.18 -0.62 -14.76
CA SER A 18 -0.30 -0.01 -16.00
C SER A 18 -0.12 1.52 -16.00
N LYS A 19 -0.51 2.19 -14.91
CA LYS A 19 -0.40 3.65 -14.77
C LYS A 19 1.06 4.13 -14.78
N LEU A 20 1.96 3.39 -14.14
CA LEU A 20 3.40 3.68 -14.12
C LEU A 20 4.09 3.33 -15.44
N GLN A 21 3.39 2.68 -16.36
CA GLN A 21 3.90 2.24 -17.66
C GLN A 21 5.16 1.38 -17.52
N ILE A 22 5.13 0.41 -16.61
CA ILE A 22 6.26 -0.49 -16.37
C ILE A 22 6.64 -1.22 -17.66
N THR A 23 7.93 -1.16 -18.00
CA THR A 23 8.48 -1.82 -19.19
C THR A 23 8.98 -3.22 -18.88
N GLN A 24 9.21 -4.02 -19.93
CA GLN A 24 9.79 -5.37 -19.77
C GLN A 24 11.13 -5.38 -19.02
N ALA A 25 11.96 -4.35 -19.21
CA ALA A 25 13.25 -4.21 -18.52
C ALA A 25 13.09 -3.89 -17.01
N GLN A 26 11.96 -3.30 -16.63
CA GLN A 26 11.64 -2.90 -15.26
C GLN A 26 10.86 -3.99 -14.50
N GLU A 27 10.37 -5.01 -15.19
CA GLU A 27 9.45 -6.01 -14.62
C GLU A 27 10.03 -6.71 -13.38
N ALA A 28 11.31 -7.08 -13.41
CA ALA A 28 11.96 -7.69 -12.25
C ALA A 28 12.04 -6.76 -11.03
N LEU A 29 12.16 -5.45 -11.24
CA LEU A 29 12.14 -4.45 -10.16
C LEU A 29 10.70 -4.24 -9.67
N TRP A 30 9.74 -4.21 -10.60
CA TRP A 30 8.32 -4.10 -10.27
C TRP A 30 7.83 -5.28 -9.41
N GLN A 31 8.22 -6.52 -9.73
CA GLN A 31 7.79 -7.67 -8.94
C GLN A 31 8.24 -7.59 -7.47
N LYS A 32 9.38 -6.96 -7.18
CA LYS A 32 9.82 -6.71 -5.80
C LYS A 32 8.91 -5.68 -5.11
N VAL A 33 8.53 -4.62 -5.80
CA VAL A 33 7.57 -3.62 -5.30
C VAL A 33 6.22 -4.28 -5.04
N ALA A 34 5.70 -5.05 -6.00
CA ALA A 34 4.43 -5.75 -5.90
C ALA A 34 4.41 -6.76 -4.74
N GLN A 35 5.52 -7.47 -4.51
CA GLN A 35 5.63 -8.38 -3.37
C GLN A 35 5.53 -7.65 -2.03
N VAL A 36 6.25 -6.54 -1.86
CA VAL A 36 6.16 -5.74 -0.62
C VAL A 36 4.73 -5.19 -0.42
N MET A 37 4.05 -4.78 -1.49
CA MET A 37 2.65 -4.37 -1.41
C MET A 37 1.72 -5.50 -0.92
N ARG A 38 1.90 -6.73 -1.41
CA ARG A 38 1.15 -7.91 -0.95
C ARG A 38 1.46 -8.26 0.50
N ASP A 39 2.73 -8.26 0.88
CA ASP A 39 3.15 -8.57 2.25
C ASP A 39 2.58 -7.56 3.26
N ASN A 40 2.58 -6.27 2.88
CA ASN A 40 1.97 -5.21 3.67
C ASN A 40 0.45 -5.40 3.82
N GLU A 41 -0.25 -5.72 2.73
CA GLU A 41 -1.69 -6.01 2.78
C GLU A 41 -1.99 -7.20 3.69
N ASN A 42 -1.27 -8.31 3.52
CA ASN A 42 -1.45 -9.50 4.34
C ASN A 42 -1.23 -9.21 5.83
N THR A 43 -0.23 -8.40 6.15
CA THR A 43 0.07 -7.98 7.54
C THR A 43 -1.09 -7.17 8.11
N MET A 44 -1.57 -6.16 7.38
CA MET A 44 -2.68 -5.31 7.83
C MET A 44 -4.00 -6.08 7.91
N HIS A 45 -4.24 -7.00 6.97
CA HIS A 45 -5.40 -7.90 6.98
C HIS A 45 -5.37 -8.79 8.23
N ALA A 46 -4.25 -9.44 8.55
CA ALA A 46 -4.11 -10.28 9.74
C ALA A 46 -4.34 -9.51 11.05
N LEU A 47 -3.82 -8.27 11.15
CA LEU A 47 -4.09 -7.40 12.29
C LEU A 47 -5.59 -7.04 12.40
N ARG A 48 -6.24 -6.78 11.27
CA ARG A 48 -7.68 -6.48 11.23
C ARG A 48 -8.51 -7.68 11.67
N GLU A 49 -8.23 -8.87 11.14
CA GLU A 49 -8.92 -10.12 11.52
C GLU A 49 -8.74 -10.42 13.01
N THR A 50 -7.52 -10.28 13.53
CA THR A 50 -7.22 -10.47 14.96
C THR A 50 -8.07 -9.52 15.80
N ARG A 51 -8.09 -8.23 15.47
CA ARG A 51 -8.91 -7.25 16.19
C ARG A 51 -10.39 -7.56 16.10
N MET A 52 -10.92 -7.91 14.93
CA MET A 52 -12.33 -8.26 14.77
C MET A 52 -12.72 -9.49 15.60
N SER A 53 -11.85 -10.50 15.67
CA SER A 53 -12.07 -11.72 16.46
C SER A 53 -12.10 -11.47 17.97
N GLN A 54 -11.39 -10.43 18.43
CA GLN A 54 -11.26 -10.10 19.85
C GLN A 54 -12.15 -8.93 20.29
N MET A 55 -12.77 -8.22 19.34
CA MET A 55 -13.42 -6.93 19.55
C MET A 55 -14.40 -6.89 20.73
N ASN A 56 -15.18 -7.96 20.93
CA ASN A 56 -16.18 -8.02 22.02
C ASN A 56 -15.57 -8.24 23.42
N ASN A 57 -14.29 -8.61 23.49
CA ASN A 57 -13.58 -8.97 24.72
C ASN A 57 -12.38 -8.05 25.02
N MET A 58 -12.11 -7.07 24.17
CA MET A 58 -10.97 -6.16 24.34
C MET A 58 -11.26 -5.13 25.43
N SER A 59 -10.28 -4.89 26.30
CA SER A 59 -10.31 -3.71 27.17
C SER A 59 -10.01 -2.44 26.36
N ALA A 60 -10.30 -1.27 26.94
CA ALA A 60 -9.93 0.01 26.32
C ALA A 60 -8.40 0.12 26.05
N MET A 61 -7.58 -0.51 26.90
CA MET A 61 -6.13 -0.54 26.71
C MET A 61 -5.70 -1.45 25.57
N ASP A 62 -6.39 -2.58 25.38
CA ASP A 62 -6.12 -3.48 24.26
C ASP A 62 -6.55 -2.84 22.94
N ASP A 63 -7.65 -2.08 22.96
CA ASP A 63 -8.11 -1.33 21.80
C ASP A 63 -7.05 -0.30 21.36
N LEU A 64 -6.55 0.53 22.29
CA LEU A 64 -5.49 1.49 21.99
C LEU A 64 -4.20 0.81 21.50
N LYS A 65 -3.80 -0.32 22.08
CA LYS A 65 -2.63 -1.08 21.61
C LYS A 65 -2.81 -1.58 20.17
N SER A 66 -4.01 -2.03 19.81
CA SER A 66 -4.29 -2.52 18.45
C SER A 66 -4.13 -1.42 17.39
N TYR A 67 -4.51 -0.18 17.71
CA TYR A 67 -4.25 0.96 16.84
C TYR A 67 -2.76 1.26 16.72
N GLY A 68 -2.02 1.20 17.83
CA GLY A 68 -0.57 1.34 17.83
C GLY A 68 0.11 0.32 16.93
N GLN A 69 -0.27 -0.96 17.06
CA GLN A 69 0.26 -2.05 16.22
C GLN A 69 -0.04 -1.84 14.73
N ALA A 70 -1.24 -1.39 14.38
CA ALA A 70 -1.59 -1.08 13.00
C ALA A 70 -0.78 0.11 12.44
N ALA A 71 -0.56 1.15 13.25
CA ALA A 71 0.26 2.30 12.87
C ALA A 71 1.73 1.89 12.67
N ASP A 72 2.29 1.09 13.58
CA ASP A 72 3.66 0.58 13.49
C ASP A 72 3.84 -0.32 12.26
N ALA A 73 2.88 -1.23 12.00
CA ALA A 73 2.90 -2.11 10.83
C ALA A 73 2.82 -1.31 9.53
N HIS A 74 2.00 -0.26 9.47
CA HIS A 74 1.94 0.63 8.31
C HIS A 74 3.26 1.39 8.12
N ALA A 75 3.81 1.98 9.18
CA ALA A 75 5.10 2.67 9.11
C ALA A 75 6.22 1.73 8.62
N GLU A 76 6.25 0.50 9.13
CA GLU A 76 7.20 -0.53 8.70
C GLU A 76 6.99 -0.94 7.23
N GLY A 77 5.74 -1.07 6.81
CA GLY A 77 5.40 -1.33 5.41
C GLY A 77 5.92 -0.24 4.47
N ILE A 78 5.85 1.03 4.87
CA ILE A 78 6.45 2.15 4.12
C ILE A 78 7.98 2.02 4.10
N ARG A 79 8.62 1.78 5.26
CA ARG A 79 10.09 1.60 5.32
C ARG A 79 10.60 0.51 4.40
N LYS A 80 9.86 -0.60 4.27
CA LYS A 80 10.18 -1.70 3.34
C LYS A 80 9.94 -1.34 1.87
N LEU A 81 8.86 -0.60 1.58
CA LEU A 81 8.47 -0.24 0.23
C LEU A 81 9.40 0.83 -0.37
N THR A 82 9.83 1.81 0.41
CA THR A 82 10.65 2.93 -0.06
C THR A 82 11.91 2.50 -0.83
N PRO A 83 12.80 1.64 -0.32
CA PRO A 83 14.04 1.30 -1.04
C PRO A 83 13.80 0.50 -2.33
N VAL A 84 12.81 -0.41 -2.34
CA VAL A 84 12.49 -1.18 -3.56
C VAL A 84 11.85 -0.29 -4.62
N PHE A 85 11.00 0.64 -4.21
CA PHE A 85 10.40 1.62 -5.10
C PHE A 85 11.42 2.62 -5.63
N GLN A 86 12.37 3.07 -4.79
CA GLN A 86 13.47 3.94 -5.21
C GLN A 86 14.28 3.30 -6.35
N THR A 87 14.63 2.01 -6.21
CA THR A 87 15.36 1.28 -7.25
C THR A 87 14.58 1.22 -8.56
N LEU A 88 13.27 0.97 -8.49
CA LEU A 88 12.40 1.00 -9.66
C LEU A 88 12.34 2.41 -10.27
N TYR A 89 12.11 3.44 -9.44
CA TYR A 89 12.01 4.82 -9.87
C TYR A 89 13.29 5.30 -10.56
N ASP A 90 14.46 4.95 -10.04
CA ASP A 90 15.74 5.33 -10.65
C ASP A 90 15.96 4.72 -12.03
N SER A 91 15.38 3.54 -12.30
CA SER A 91 15.38 2.90 -13.61
C SER A 91 14.37 3.48 -14.61
N MET A 92 13.51 4.41 -14.19
CA MET A 92 12.51 5.05 -15.05
C MET A 92 13.12 6.16 -15.90
N SER A 93 12.60 6.31 -17.11
CA SER A 93 12.86 7.50 -17.95
C SER A 93 12.32 8.77 -17.28
N ASP A 94 12.84 9.94 -17.65
CA ASP A 94 12.36 11.23 -17.12
C ASP A 94 10.86 11.44 -17.33
N LYS A 95 10.32 10.96 -18.47
CA LYS A 95 8.88 11.01 -18.75
C LYS A 95 8.10 10.13 -17.79
N GLN A 96 8.55 8.90 -17.55
CA GLN A 96 7.93 8.00 -16.57
C GLN A 96 8.01 8.59 -15.16
N LYS A 97 9.16 9.10 -14.72
CA LYS A 97 9.33 9.76 -13.40
C LYS A 97 8.31 10.89 -13.18
N LYS A 98 8.19 11.81 -14.14
CA LYS A 98 7.19 12.90 -14.08
C LYS A 98 5.75 12.39 -13.96
N ASN A 99 5.42 11.34 -14.69
CA ASN A 99 4.10 10.70 -14.61
C ASN A 99 3.87 10.03 -13.26
N THR A 100 4.85 9.29 -12.75
CA THR A 100 4.86 8.69 -11.41
C THR A 100 4.60 9.76 -10.35
N ASP A 101 5.35 10.87 -10.38
CA ASP A 101 5.19 11.95 -9.41
C ASP A 101 3.78 12.58 -9.48
N LEU A 102 3.19 12.67 -10.69
CA LEU A 102 1.83 13.20 -10.86
C LEU A 102 0.79 12.26 -10.24
N ILE A 103 0.88 10.96 -10.51
CA ILE A 103 -0.02 9.94 -9.96
C ILE A 103 -0.04 10.04 -8.43
N PHE A 104 1.13 10.02 -7.80
CA PHE A 104 1.24 10.09 -6.34
C PHE A 104 0.72 11.42 -5.78
N ARG A 105 0.99 12.56 -6.43
CA ARG A 105 0.39 13.85 -6.02
C ARG A 105 -1.14 13.83 -6.09
N THR A 106 -1.72 13.31 -7.17
CA THR A 106 -3.19 13.27 -7.33
C THR A 106 -3.85 12.32 -6.35
N GLU A 107 -3.25 11.17 -6.06
CA GLU A 107 -3.78 10.22 -5.07
C GLU A 107 -3.77 10.81 -3.65
N HIS A 108 -2.75 11.59 -3.29
CA HIS A 108 -2.73 12.32 -2.01
C HIS A 108 -3.85 13.37 -1.91
N HIS A 109 -4.18 14.07 -3.01
CA HIS A 109 -5.25 15.06 -3.04
C HIS A 109 -6.66 14.46 -2.93
N ASP A 110 -6.90 13.29 -3.53
CA ASP A 110 -8.21 12.62 -3.43
C ASP A 110 -8.45 12.02 -2.03
N SER A 111 -7.38 11.63 -1.34
CA SER A 111 -7.42 11.15 0.04
C SER A 111 -7.80 12.27 1.02
N ALA A 112 -7.28 13.49 0.79
CA ALA A 112 -7.55 14.66 1.65
C ALA A 112 -8.95 15.27 1.47
N LYS A 113 -9.63 15.02 0.35
CA LYS A 113 -11.01 15.48 0.10
C LYS A 113 -12.09 14.54 0.66
N LYS A 114 -11.71 13.33 1.05
CA LYS A 114 -12.62 12.28 1.55
C LYS A 114 -12.56 12.08 3.07
N GLY A 115 -11.70 12.80 3.77
CA GLY A 115 -11.66 12.89 5.25
C GLY A 115 -12.39 14.13 5.72
#